data_AF-X1GKN8-F1
#
_entry.id   AF-X1GKN8-F1
#
_cell.length_a   1.000
_cell.length_b   1.000
_cell.length_c   1.000
_cell.angle_alpha   90.00
_cell.angle_beta   90.00
_cell.angle_gamma   90.00
#
_symmetry.space_group_name_H-M   'P 1'
#
loop_
_entity.id
_entity.type
_entity.pdbx_description
1 polymer ?
#
loop_
_entity_poly.entity_id
_entity_poly.type
_entity_poly.pdbx_seq_one_letter_code
_entity_poly.pdbx_strand_id
1 'polypeptide(L)'
;MFKSGFTFVLSHIDVKCGDPIEIIPNHYFRKARPQEITQIIGKLEDFDISFEKMLKLPVPSGIPYDSIVKEIRRGNSCQYERKKLPPEKWKYWVVAFEGNNAKIYDLQYAANLIKNDLEFAFQIIYLEKQQKGQPVGWISMPMHLREYYSSHEATTSNAIEVGQDEIKKIGEIYDLYKKLTPEYQYINHSIKNFNSLKKMP
;
A
#
# COMPACT_ATOMS: atom_id res chain seq x y z
N MET A 1 11.22 1.31 22.94
CA MET A 1 11.35 1.92 21.60
C MET A 1 11.18 0.82 20.56
N PHE A 2 10.29 0.99 19.59
CA PHE A 2 10.11 0.02 18.49
C PHE A 2 11.42 -0.14 17.72
N LYS A 3 11.72 -1.37 17.30
CA LYS A 3 12.99 -1.69 16.62
C LYS A 3 12.83 -1.99 15.14
N SER A 4 11.61 -2.32 14.69
CA SER A 4 11.31 -2.51 13.28
C SER A 4 9.81 -2.45 13.04
N GLY A 5 9.43 -2.45 11.76
CA GLY A 5 8.05 -2.61 11.34
C GLY A 5 7.94 -2.71 9.83
N PHE A 6 6.71 -2.66 9.35
CA PHE A 6 6.44 -2.48 7.93
C PHE A 6 5.19 -1.63 7.74
N THR A 7 5.09 -1.00 6.57
CA THR A 7 3.84 -0.40 6.11
C THR A 7 3.35 -1.12 4.86
N PHE A 8 2.05 -1.41 4.83
CA PHE A 8 1.41 -2.08 3.71
C PHE A 8 1.13 -1.09 2.58
N VAL A 9 1.50 -1.46 1.35
CA VAL A 9 1.26 -0.68 0.14
C VAL A 9 -0.14 -1.00 -0.37
N LEU A 10 -1.01 -0.02 -0.28
CA LEU A 10 -2.42 -0.07 -0.66
C LEU A 10 -2.62 -0.06 -2.17
N SER A 11 -1.75 0.61 -2.93
CA SER A 11 -1.87 0.66 -4.39
C SER A 11 -1.83 -0.75 -4.99
N HIS A 12 -2.76 -1.07 -5.89
CA HIS A 12 -2.83 -2.39 -6.52
C HIS A 12 -1.78 -2.48 -7.63
N ILE A 13 -0.57 -2.92 -7.26
CA ILE A 13 0.60 -2.92 -8.14
C ILE A 13 1.22 -4.30 -8.30
N ASP A 14 1.89 -4.52 -9.42
CA ASP A 14 2.73 -5.67 -9.68
C ASP A 14 4.14 -5.20 -10.05
N VAL A 15 5.07 -5.33 -9.11
CA VAL A 15 6.46 -4.91 -9.30
C VAL A 15 7.27 -6.08 -9.83
N LYS A 16 7.84 -5.90 -11.02
CA LYS A 16 8.75 -6.88 -11.64
C LYS A 16 10.15 -6.78 -11.01
N CYS A 17 10.29 -7.19 -9.74
CA CYS A 17 11.58 -7.27 -9.07
C CYS A 17 11.75 -8.60 -8.31
N GLY A 18 12.93 -9.21 -8.41
CA GLY A 18 13.26 -10.45 -7.70
C GLY A 18 13.70 -10.23 -6.25
N ASP A 19 14.33 -9.09 -5.97
CA ASP A 19 14.96 -8.78 -4.68
C ASP A 19 14.34 -7.55 -4.01
N PRO A 20 14.46 -7.45 -2.66
CA PRO A 20 14.12 -6.22 -1.93
C PRO A 20 14.90 -5.01 -2.46
N ILE A 21 14.20 -3.88 -2.61
CA ILE A 21 14.76 -2.62 -3.08
C ILE A 21 14.91 -1.70 -1.87
N GLU A 22 16.14 -1.35 -1.50
CA GLU A 22 16.35 -0.31 -0.50
C GLU A 22 16.00 1.06 -1.10
N ILE A 23 14.93 1.69 -0.58
CA ILE A 23 14.45 2.99 -1.06
C ILE A 23 15.16 4.14 -0.34
N ILE A 24 15.39 4.00 0.97
CA ILE A 24 16.20 4.88 1.80
C ILE A 24 16.89 4.01 2.87
N PRO A 25 17.92 4.50 3.58
CA PRO A 25 18.63 3.68 4.56
C PRO A 25 17.71 2.96 5.54
N ASN A 26 17.86 1.64 5.61
CA ASN A 26 17.06 0.73 6.45
C ASN A 26 15.58 0.61 6.09
N HIS A 27 15.16 1.02 4.89
CA HIS A 27 13.78 0.89 4.40
C HIS A 27 13.76 0.16 3.06
N TYR A 28 13.06 -0.97 3.01
CA TYR A 28 13.09 -1.89 1.89
C TYR A 28 11.68 -2.11 1.33
N PHE A 29 11.49 -1.77 0.07
CA PHE A 29 10.32 -2.15 -0.69
C PHE A 29 10.46 -3.62 -1.14
N ARG A 30 9.48 -4.46 -0.83
CA ARG A 30 9.50 -5.89 -1.18
C ARG A 30 8.11 -6.52 -1.12
N LYS A 31 7.98 -7.74 -1.65
CA LYS A 31 6.82 -8.59 -1.37
C LYS A 31 6.69 -8.85 0.14
N ALA A 32 5.45 -8.89 0.60
CA ALA A 32 5.12 -9.29 1.96
C ALA A 32 5.48 -10.78 2.17
N ARG A 33 6.00 -11.10 3.35
CA ARG A 33 6.24 -12.48 3.79
C ARG A 33 4.91 -13.14 4.16
N PRO A 34 4.81 -14.48 4.17
CA PRO A 34 3.56 -15.17 4.51
C PRO A 34 2.93 -14.71 5.83
N GLN A 35 3.74 -14.50 6.88
CA GLN A 35 3.25 -14.02 8.18
C GLN A 35 2.70 -12.59 8.10
N GLU A 36 3.33 -11.72 7.31
CA GLU A 36 2.89 -10.35 7.10
C GLU A 36 1.61 -10.31 6.28
N ILE A 37 1.46 -11.20 5.28
CA ILE A 37 0.23 -11.34 4.50
C ILE A 37 -0.93 -11.69 5.42
N THR A 38 -0.77 -12.65 6.33
CA THR A 38 -1.81 -12.98 7.32
C THR A 38 -2.20 -11.78 8.17
N GLN A 39 -1.22 -10.99 8.62
CA GLN A 39 -1.49 -9.77 9.40
C GLN A 39 -2.18 -8.69 8.57
N ILE A 40 -1.77 -8.52 7.30
CA ILE A 40 -2.38 -7.57 6.36
C ILE A 40 -3.83 -7.96 6.13
N ILE A 41 -4.11 -9.21 5.78
CA ILE A 41 -5.48 -9.70 5.56
C ILE A 41 -6.33 -9.47 6.80
N GLY A 42 -5.87 -9.86 7.98
CA GLY A 42 -6.61 -9.65 9.23
C GLY A 42 -6.91 -8.16 9.49
N LYS A 43 -5.95 -7.27 9.19
CA LYS A 43 -6.18 -5.82 9.31
C LYS A 43 -7.16 -5.29 8.27
N LEU A 44 -7.09 -5.77 7.04
CA LEU A 44 -8.03 -5.38 5.98
C LEU A 44 -9.46 -5.84 6.29
N GLU A 45 -9.61 -7.01 6.91
CA GLU A 45 -10.91 -7.51 7.37
C GLU A 45 -11.53 -6.64 8.47
N ASP A 46 -10.71 -5.99 9.31
CA ASP A 46 -11.17 -5.01 10.31
C ASP A 46 -11.74 -3.74 9.64
N PHE A 47 -11.23 -3.36 8.46
CA PHE A 47 -11.71 -2.20 7.68
C PHE A 47 -12.86 -2.53 6.73
N ASP A 48 -13.06 -3.80 6.40
CA ASP A 48 -14.19 -4.29 5.61
C ASP A 48 -15.48 -4.25 6.45
N ILE A 49 -16.08 -3.05 6.49
CA ILE A 49 -17.43 -2.77 7.00
C ILE A 49 -18.39 -2.61 5.79
N SER A 50 -18.26 -3.48 4.78
CA SER A 50 -19.16 -3.47 3.64
C SER A 50 -20.60 -3.77 4.11
N PHE A 51 -21.57 -3.06 3.54
CA PHE A 51 -22.99 -3.35 3.73
C PHE A 51 -23.30 -4.80 3.32
N GLU A 52 -22.54 -5.36 2.39
CA GLU A 52 -22.65 -6.74 1.95
C GLU A 52 -22.17 -7.77 2.97
N LYS A 53 -21.11 -7.49 3.74
CA LYS A 53 -20.71 -8.34 4.89
C LYS A 53 -21.75 -8.30 6.01
N MET A 54 -22.40 -7.14 6.21
CA MET A 54 -23.55 -7.01 7.12
C MET A 54 -24.78 -7.79 6.62
N LEU A 55 -25.00 -7.85 5.30
CA LEU A 55 -26.10 -8.59 4.65
C LEU A 55 -25.76 -10.04 4.24
N LYS A 56 -24.54 -10.52 4.49
CA LYS A 56 -24.03 -11.84 4.04
C LYS A 56 -24.17 -12.07 2.53
N LEU A 57 -24.10 -11.00 1.72
CA LEU A 57 -24.16 -11.14 0.27
C LEU A 57 -22.80 -11.59 -0.28
N PRO A 58 -22.77 -12.49 -1.27
CA PRO A 58 -21.54 -12.94 -1.91
C PRO A 58 -21.03 -11.87 -2.89
N VAL A 59 -20.51 -10.77 -2.36
CA VAL A 59 -19.73 -9.80 -3.13
C VAL A 59 -18.27 -10.09 -2.85
N PRO A 60 -17.39 -10.12 -3.86
CA PRO A 60 -15.99 -10.40 -3.62
C PRO A 60 -15.38 -9.17 -2.94
N SER A 61 -15.24 -9.27 -1.61
CA SER A 61 -14.75 -8.18 -0.77
C SER A 61 -13.32 -7.78 -1.17
N GLY A 62 -13.08 -6.47 -1.15
CA GLY A 62 -11.76 -5.87 -1.27
C GLY A 62 -11.06 -5.96 -2.64
N ILE A 63 -9.88 -5.34 -2.68
CA ILE A 63 -8.97 -5.27 -3.82
C ILE A 63 -8.32 -6.65 -4.04
N PRO A 64 -8.28 -7.16 -5.28
CA PRO A 64 -7.90 -8.55 -5.57
C PRO A 64 -6.38 -8.79 -5.56
N TYR A 65 -5.69 -8.51 -4.45
CA TYR A 65 -4.24 -8.79 -4.34
C TYR A 65 -3.88 -10.27 -4.52
N ASP A 66 -4.84 -11.16 -4.29
CA ASP A 66 -4.68 -12.61 -4.40
C ASP A 66 -5.26 -13.18 -5.71
N SER A 67 -5.74 -12.33 -6.62
CA SER A 67 -6.49 -12.74 -7.80
C SER A 67 -6.22 -11.85 -9.02
N ILE A 68 -6.68 -12.30 -10.18
CA ILE A 68 -6.83 -11.48 -11.38
C ILE A 68 -8.32 -11.31 -11.67
N VAL A 69 -8.69 -10.14 -12.18
CA VAL A 69 -10.05 -9.85 -12.60
C VAL A 69 -10.15 -9.99 -14.11
N LYS A 70 -11.18 -10.70 -14.57
CA LYS A 70 -11.54 -10.84 -15.97
C LYS A 70 -12.89 -10.18 -16.20
N GLU A 71 -12.92 -9.18 -17.07
CA GLU A 71 -14.17 -8.61 -17.57
C GLU A 71 -14.84 -9.60 -18.53
N ILE A 72 -16.15 -9.80 -18.36
CA ILE A 72 -16.97 -10.67 -19.19
C ILE A 72 -18.20 -9.91 -19.62
N ARG A 73 -18.33 -9.72 -20.94
CA ARG A 73 -19.51 -9.11 -21.54
C ARG A 73 -20.57 -10.17 -21.81
N ARG A 74 -21.77 -9.97 -21.26
CA ARG A 74 -22.96 -10.79 -21.53
C ARG A 74 -24.09 -9.88 -21.99
N GLY A 75 -24.27 -9.76 -23.31
CA GLY A 75 -25.24 -8.82 -23.90
C GLY A 75 -24.92 -7.38 -23.52
N ASN A 76 -25.90 -6.66 -22.97
CA ASN A 76 -25.72 -5.28 -22.47
C ASN A 76 -25.19 -5.20 -21.02
N SER A 77 -24.81 -6.33 -20.43
CA SER A 77 -24.29 -6.39 -19.05
C SER A 77 -22.80 -6.70 -19.03
N CYS A 78 -22.09 -6.05 -18.10
CA CYS A 78 -20.69 -6.32 -17.79
C CYS A 78 -20.63 -7.07 -16.45
N GLN A 79 -19.92 -8.20 -16.43
CA GLN A 79 -19.66 -8.99 -15.24
C GLN A 79 -18.15 -9.12 -15.03
N TYR A 80 -17.73 -9.33 -13.79
CA TYR A 80 -16.33 -9.51 -13.44
C TYR A 80 -16.14 -10.87 -12.77
N GLU A 81 -15.28 -11.70 -13.34
CA GLU A 81 -14.87 -12.97 -12.74
C GLU A 81 -13.48 -12.81 -12.10
N ARG A 82 -13.34 -13.27 -10.84
CA ARG A 82 -12.05 -13.32 -10.16
C ARG A 82 -11.45 -14.72 -10.28
N LYS A 83 -10.22 -14.81 -10.77
CA LYS A 83 -9.43 -16.05 -10.77
C LYS A 83 -8.33 -15.94 -9.73
N LYS A 84 -8.39 -16.78 -8.71
CA LYS A 84 -7.38 -16.84 -7.65
C LYS A 84 -6.00 -17.18 -8.23
N LEU A 85 -5.00 -16.45 -7.78
CA LEU A 85 -3.60 -16.67 -8.09
C LEU A 85 -2.99 -17.61 -7.04
N PRO A 86 -1.95 -18.37 -7.42
CA PRO A 86 -1.17 -19.11 -6.43
C PRO A 86 -0.38 -18.11 -5.54
N PRO A 87 -0.06 -18.46 -4.28
CA PRO A 87 0.48 -17.53 -3.29
C PRO A 87 1.73 -16.76 -3.73
N GLU A 88 2.62 -17.38 -4.48
CA GLU A 88 3.84 -16.77 -5.02
C GLU A 88 3.57 -15.62 -6.00
N LYS A 89 2.35 -15.57 -6.57
CA LYS A 89 1.88 -14.52 -7.47
C LYS A 89 0.97 -13.50 -6.79
N TRP A 90 0.74 -13.61 -5.48
CA TRP A 90 0.00 -12.57 -4.75
C TRP A 90 0.79 -11.25 -4.74
N LYS A 91 0.03 -10.16 -4.68
CA LYS A 91 0.50 -8.79 -4.90
C LYS A 91 0.44 -7.96 -3.61
N TYR A 92 0.75 -8.60 -2.48
CA TYR A 92 0.93 -7.91 -1.21
C TYR A 92 2.34 -7.34 -1.15
N TRP A 93 2.45 -6.01 -1.18
CA TRP A 93 3.71 -5.29 -1.12
C TRP A 93 3.82 -4.50 0.18
N VAL A 94 5.04 -4.40 0.70
CA VAL A 94 5.33 -3.66 1.93
C VAL A 94 6.60 -2.81 1.76
N VAL A 95 6.65 -1.72 2.51
CA VAL A 95 7.91 -1.06 2.86
C VAL A 95 8.26 -1.50 4.28
N ALA A 96 9.22 -2.42 4.38
CA ALA A 96 9.76 -2.90 5.66
C ALA A 96 10.85 -1.93 6.16
N PHE A 97 10.92 -1.69 7.46
CA PHE A 97 11.89 -0.76 8.03
C PHE A 97 12.52 -1.28 9.32
N GLU A 98 13.80 -0.94 9.53
CA GLU A 98 14.51 -1.11 10.79
C GLU A 98 14.68 0.24 11.50
N GLY A 99 14.41 0.27 12.80
CA GLY A 99 14.40 1.47 13.63
C GLY A 99 13.00 2.04 13.87
N ASN A 100 12.94 3.34 14.13
CA ASN A 100 11.66 4.04 14.33
C ASN A 100 10.95 4.29 13.00
N ASN A 101 9.65 4.55 13.07
CA ASN A 101 8.79 4.77 11.92
C ASN A 101 8.65 6.26 11.53
N ALA A 102 9.51 7.14 12.06
CA ALA A 102 9.37 8.59 11.86
C ALA A 102 9.46 9.01 10.39
N LYS A 103 10.13 8.21 9.56
CA LYS A 103 10.34 8.48 8.13
C LYS A 103 9.18 8.03 7.23
N ILE A 104 8.23 7.24 7.74
CA ILE A 104 7.18 6.64 6.90
C ILE A 104 6.23 7.68 6.30
N TYR A 105 5.89 8.74 7.04
CA TYR A 105 5.07 9.83 6.51
C TYR A 105 5.79 10.62 5.41
N ASP A 106 7.09 10.88 5.58
CA ASP A 106 7.89 11.54 4.55
C ASP A 106 8.05 10.66 3.31
N LEU A 107 8.19 9.34 3.49
CA LEU A 107 8.20 8.37 2.40
C LEU A 107 6.86 8.31 1.67
N GLN A 108 5.72 8.40 2.38
CA GLN A 108 4.40 8.49 1.75
C GLN A 108 4.30 9.69 0.81
N TYR A 109 4.82 10.85 1.21
CA TYR A 109 4.85 12.03 0.35
C TYR A 109 5.67 11.79 -0.91
N ALA A 110 6.87 11.21 -0.78
CA ALA A 110 7.71 10.89 -1.93
C ALA A 110 7.07 9.85 -2.86
N ALA A 111 6.44 8.82 -2.27
CA ALA A 111 5.77 7.74 -2.99
C ALA A 111 4.53 8.21 -3.77
N ASN A 112 3.87 9.28 -3.33
CA ASN A 112 2.76 9.91 -4.06
C ASN A 112 3.20 10.80 -5.23
N LEU A 113 4.49 11.08 -5.38
CA LEU A 113 5.02 11.94 -6.45
C LEU A 113 5.62 11.15 -7.63
N ILE A 114 5.64 9.82 -7.56
CA ILE A 114 6.03 8.97 -8.69
C ILE A 114 4.86 8.85 -9.69
N LYS A 115 5.12 8.29 -10.87
CA LYS A 115 4.14 8.24 -11.97
C LYS A 115 2.90 7.42 -11.61
N ASN A 116 3.11 6.25 -11.03
CA ASN A 116 2.09 5.38 -10.47
C ASN A 116 2.12 5.57 -8.96
N ASP A 117 1.29 6.48 -8.47
CA ASP A 117 1.27 6.88 -7.07
C ASP A 117 1.09 5.67 -6.12
N LEU A 118 1.93 5.63 -5.09
CA LEU A 118 1.88 4.56 -4.10
C LEU A 118 1.35 5.06 -2.76
N GLU A 119 0.22 4.50 -2.37
CA GLU A 119 -0.43 4.78 -1.10
C GLU A 119 -0.09 3.72 -0.05
N PHE A 120 0.14 4.15 1.18
CA PHE A 120 0.40 3.28 2.33
C PHE A 120 -0.81 3.27 3.25
N ALA A 121 -1.27 2.07 3.59
CA ALA A 121 -2.50 1.83 4.33
C ALA A 121 -2.33 2.00 5.84
N PHE A 122 -1.50 1.14 6.42
CA PHE A 122 -1.26 1.05 7.85
C PHE A 122 0.15 0.54 8.08
N GLN A 123 0.62 0.72 9.30
CA GLN A 123 1.91 0.26 9.77
C GLN A 123 1.70 -0.81 10.83
N ILE A 124 2.51 -1.86 10.82
CA ILE A 124 2.61 -2.84 11.89
C ILE A 124 4.00 -2.73 12.51
N ILE A 125 4.05 -2.63 13.84
CA ILE A 125 5.26 -2.29 14.59
C ILE A 125 5.69 -3.42 15.54
N TYR A 126 7.00 -3.59 15.66
CA TYR A 126 7.64 -4.68 16.40
C TYR A 126 8.66 -4.14 17.41
N LEU A 127 8.80 -4.84 18.54
CA LEU A 127 9.86 -4.56 19.52
C LEU A 127 11.20 -5.18 19.15
N GLU A 128 11.21 -6.15 18.24
CA GLU A 128 12.41 -6.80 17.74
C GLU A 128 12.80 -6.26 16.36
N LYS A 129 14.05 -6.53 15.95
CA LYS A 129 14.54 -6.22 14.60
C LYS A 129 13.99 -7.23 13.59
N GLN A 130 14.02 -6.89 12.30
CA GLN A 130 13.67 -7.77 11.19
C GLN A 130 12.22 -8.27 11.22
N GLN A 131 11.32 -7.53 11.88
CA GLN A 131 9.92 -7.90 12.08
C GLN A 131 9.77 -9.29 12.74
N LYS A 132 10.69 -9.63 13.66
CA LYS A 132 10.62 -10.87 14.44
C LYS A 132 9.69 -10.73 15.65
N GLY A 133 9.18 -11.86 16.12
CA GLY A 133 8.27 -11.91 17.27
C GLY A 133 6.85 -11.48 16.93
N GLN A 134 6.06 -11.15 17.95
CA GLN A 134 4.68 -10.69 17.79
C GLN A 134 4.65 -9.17 17.56
N PRO A 135 3.74 -8.67 16.70
CA PRO A 135 3.53 -7.24 16.57
C PRO A 135 2.99 -6.68 17.89
N VAL A 136 3.46 -5.50 18.28
CA VAL A 136 3.06 -4.84 19.54
C VAL A 136 2.07 -3.70 19.35
N GLY A 137 1.74 -3.41 18.10
CA GLY A 137 0.77 -2.39 17.75
C GLY A 137 0.66 -2.23 16.25
N TRP A 138 -0.26 -1.35 15.88
CA TRP A 138 -0.45 -0.92 14.51
C TRP A 138 -0.84 0.55 14.50
N ILE A 139 -0.56 1.22 13.39
CA ILE A 139 -0.85 2.64 13.20
C ILE A 139 -1.58 2.76 11.87
N SER A 140 -2.82 3.26 11.90
CA SER A 140 -3.54 3.60 10.66
C SER A 140 -2.90 4.82 10.02
N MET A 141 -2.64 4.78 8.71
CA MET A 141 -2.40 6.00 7.93
C MET A 141 -3.77 6.50 7.46
N PRO A 142 -4.08 7.81 7.57
CA PRO A 142 -5.46 8.23 7.74
C PRO A 142 -6.36 8.07 6.50
N MET A 143 -7.49 7.40 6.76
CA MET A 143 -8.90 7.75 6.44
C MET A 143 -9.53 7.55 5.06
N HIS A 144 -8.89 6.92 4.07
CA HIS A 144 -9.61 6.48 2.84
C HIS A 144 -9.46 5.01 2.49
N LEU A 145 -8.92 4.21 3.42
CA LEU A 145 -8.87 2.76 3.22
C LEU A 145 -10.23 2.23 2.81
N ARG A 146 -11.30 2.63 3.51
CA ARG A 146 -12.64 2.16 3.19
C ARG A 146 -13.12 2.59 1.80
N GLU A 147 -12.93 3.85 1.43
CA GLU A 147 -13.35 4.42 0.13
C GLU A 147 -12.56 3.78 -1.01
N TYR A 148 -11.24 3.68 -0.85
CA TYR A 148 -10.35 3.03 -1.80
C TYR A 148 -10.71 1.55 -1.97
N TYR A 149 -10.94 0.81 -0.88
CA TYR A 149 -11.34 -0.60 -0.90
C TYR A 149 -12.77 -0.89 -1.36
N SER A 150 -13.65 0.11 -1.34
CA SER A 150 -15.05 -0.04 -1.72
C SER A 150 -15.36 0.50 -3.12
N SER A 151 -14.40 1.18 -3.78
CA SER A 151 -14.61 1.66 -5.14
C SER A 151 -14.72 0.51 -6.15
N HIS A 152 -15.63 0.67 -7.12
CA HIS A 152 -15.80 -0.30 -8.21
C HIS A 152 -14.51 -0.48 -9.01
N GLU A 153 -13.80 0.61 -9.27
CA GLU A 153 -12.54 0.58 -10.02
C GLU A 153 -11.45 -0.22 -9.28
N ALA A 154 -11.23 0.02 -7.99
CA ALA A 154 -10.19 -0.70 -7.24
C ALA A 154 -10.52 -2.21 -7.08
N THR A 155 -11.80 -2.56 -7.01
CA THR A 155 -12.25 -3.95 -6.82
C THR A 155 -12.37 -4.75 -8.12
N THR A 156 -12.33 -4.08 -9.28
CA THR A 156 -12.47 -4.70 -10.60
C THR A 156 -11.29 -4.49 -11.55
N SER A 157 -10.31 -3.65 -11.19
CA SER A 157 -9.07 -3.46 -11.94
C SER A 157 -8.02 -4.51 -11.61
N ASN A 158 -7.21 -4.86 -12.62
CA ASN A 158 -5.97 -5.61 -12.40
C ASN A 158 -4.86 -4.67 -11.93
N ALA A 159 -3.87 -5.26 -11.26
CA ALA A 159 -2.71 -4.51 -10.80
C ALA A 159 -1.98 -3.80 -11.92
N ILE A 160 -1.50 -2.59 -11.63
CA ILE A 160 -0.66 -1.81 -12.53
C ILE A 160 0.77 -2.35 -12.45
N GLU A 161 1.39 -2.59 -13.60
CA GLU A 161 2.80 -2.97 -13.65
C GLU A 161 3.68 -1.77 -13.30
N VAL A 162 4.56 -1.94 -12.31
CA VAL A 162 5.50 -0.91 -11.87
C VAL A 162 6.93 -1.41 -12.01
N GLY A 163 7.79 -0.59 -12.61
CA GLY A 163 9.20 -0.92 -12.80
C GLY A 163 10.03 -0.70 -11.53
N GLN A 164 11.11 -1.47 -11.36
CA GLN A 164 12.04 -1.28 -10.24
C GLN A 164 12.61 0.15 -10.17
N ASP A 165 12.87 0.79 -11.32
CA ASP A 165 13.41 2.16 -11.36
C ASP A 165 12.41 3.18 -10.82
N GLU A 166 11.11 2.93 -10.99
CA GLU A 166 10.07 3.78 -10.42
C GLU A 166 10.03 3.67 -8.89
N ILE A 167 10.22 2.47 -8.34
CA ILE A 167 10.35 2.29 -6.89
C ILE A 167 11.61 2.99 -6.35
N LYS A 168 12.74 2.93 -7.07
CA LYS A 168 13.97 3.65 -6.68
C LYS A 168 13.81 5.17 -6.66
N LYS A 169 13.01 5.73 -7.58
CA LYS A 169 12.70 7.17 -7.61
C LYS A 169 12.06 7.67 -6.31
N ILE A 170 11.38 6.81 -5.55
CA ILE A 170 10.86 7.19 -4.22
C ILE A 170 12.00 7.68 -3.31
N GLY A 171 13.14 7.00 -3.33
CA GLY A 171 14.35 7.38 -2.59
C GLY A 171 14.94 8.71 -3.06
N GLU A 172 15.04 8.88 -4.37
CA GLU A 172 15.55 10.12 -4.99
C GLU A 172 14.68 11.32 -4.62
N ILE A 173 13.35 11.17 -4.73
CA ILE A 173 12.38 12.21 -4.35
C ILE A 173 12.42 12.47 -2.85
N TYR A 174 12.55 11.43 -2.03
CA TYR A 174 12.71 11.58 -0.58
C TYR A 174 13.93 12.44 -0.25
N ASP A 175 15.09 12.14 -0.84
CA ASP A 175 16.32 12.88 -0.60
C ASP A 175 16.22 14.34 -1.06
N LEU A 176 15.57 14.61 -2.20
CA LEU A 176 15.28 15.97 -2.65
C LEU A 176 14.35 16.69 -1.67
N TYR A 177 13.28 16.02 -1.23
CA TYR A 177 12.32 16.56 -0.27
C TYR A 177 12.99 16.91 1.07
N LYS A 178 13.92 16.08 1.57
CA LYS A 178 14.66 16.37 2.81
C LYS A 178 15.68 17.50 2.68
N LYS A 179 16.10 17.84 1.46
CA LYS A 179 17.04 18.94 1.17
C LYS A 179 16.35 20.27 0.87
N LEU A 180 15.02 20.34 0.88
CA LEU A 180 14.29 21.59 0.67
C LEU A 180 14.72 22.65 1.69
N THR A 181 15.21 23.78 1.20
CA THR A 181 15.56 24.94 2.01
C THR A 181 14.30 25.73 2.40
N PRO A 182 14.36 26.61 3.41
CA PRO A 182 13.22 27.44 3.82
C PRO A 182 12.63 28.30 2.69
N GLU A 183 13.45 28.72 1.73
CA GLU A 183 13.01 29.45 0.52
C GLU A 183 11.96 28.67 -0.29
N TYR A 184 12.04 27.33 -0.27
CA TYR A 184 11.13 26.43 -0.97
C TYR A 184 10.05 25.82 -0.06
N GLN A 185 9.74 26.45 1.08
CA GLN A 185 8.72 25.96 2.01
C GLN A 185 7.33 25.78 1.35
N TYR A 186 7.02 26.59 0.32
CA TYR A 186 5.78 26.43 -0.44
C TYR A 186 5.69 25.07 -1.15
N ILE A 187 6.81 24.48 -1.60
CA ILE A 187 6.84 23.13 -2.20
C ILE A 187 6.41 22.10 -1.16
N ASN A 188 6.96 22.17 0.05
CA ASN A 188 6.57 21.29 1.16
C ASN A 188 5.07 21.42 1.49
N HIS A 189 4.56 22.66 1.51
CA HIS A 189 3.14 22.92 1.73
C HIS A 189 2.28 22.32 0.60
N SER A 190 2.66 22.52 -0.66
CA SER A 190 1.97 21.96 -1.82
C SER A 190 1.94 20.44 -1.81
N ILE A 191 3.05 19.77 -1.45
CA ILE A 191 3.11 18.30 -1.34
C ILE A 191 2.17 17.80 -0.24
N LYS A 192 2.19 18.44 0.94
CA LYS A 192 1.30 18.08 2.04
C LYS A 192 -0.17 18.34 1.70
N ASN A 193 -0.46 19.43 1.00
CA ASN A 193 -1.79 19.73 0.52
C ASN A 193 -2.24 18.73 -0.52
N PHE A 194 -1.42 18.41 -1.52
CA PHE A 194 -1.71 17.36 -2.50
C PHE A 194 -2.08 16.05 -1.82
N ASN A 195 -1.26 15.58 -0.87
CA ASN A 195 -1.56 14.38 -0.08
C ASN A 195 -2.83 14.49 0.77
N SER A 196 -3.20 15.69 1.21
CA SER A 196 -4.42 15.92 2.00
C SER A 196 -5.65 16.10 1.11
N LEU A 197 -5.51 16.56 -0.12
CA LEU A 197 -6.60 16.71 -1.08
C LEU A 197 -6.97 15.37 -1.72
N LYS A 198 -6.04 14.41 -1.82
CA LYS A 198 -6.36 13.00 -2.10
C LYS A 198 -7.35 12.40 -1.08
N LYS A 199 -7.51 13.06 0.07
CA LYS A 199 -8.39 12.66 1.17
C LYS A 199 -9.76 13.34 1.13
N MET A 200 -10.06 14.08 0.07
CA MET A 200 -11.36 14.71 -0.12
C MET A 200 -12.22 13.86 -1.06
N PRO A 201 -13.51 13.63 -0.73
CA PRO A 201 -14.45 12.90 -1.58
C PRO A 201 -14.77 13.62 -2.89
#